data_AF-A0AAW9J7L4-F1
#
_entry.id   AF-A0AAW9J7L4-F1
#
_cell.length_a   1.000
_cell.length_b   1.000
_cell.length_c   1.000
_cell.angle_alpha   90.00
_cell.angle_beta   90.00
_cell.angle_gamma   90.00
#
_symmetry.space_group_name_H-M   'P 1'
#
loop_
_entity.id
_entity.type
_entity.pdbx_description
1 polymer ?
#
loop_
_entity_poly.entity_id
_entity_poly.type
_entity_poly.pdbx_seq_one_letter_code
_entity_poly.pdbx_strand_id
1 'polypeptide(L)'
;SIAGLAFANAFLGICHSMAHKLGSFHHLPHGMANALLINESIRFNAADAPTKQTAFAQYKYPNAAWRYARIADYLQLGGNTEAEKVELLTKAIDELKDKVGMPKSIADAGVLKESFYATIDEMVE
;
A
#
# COMPACT_ATOMS: atom_id res chain seq x y z
N SER A 1 -17.83 7.39 8.25
CA SER A 1 -17.66 6.98 6.84
C SER A 1 -17.53 5.46 6.77
N ILE A 2 -17.86 4.83 5.64
CA ILE A 2 -17.87 3.36 5.49
C ILE A 2 -16.48 2.75 5.69
N ALA A 3 -15.43 3.37 5.14
CA ALA A 3 -14.04 2.91 5.36
C ALA A 3 -13.64 2.97 6.85
N GLY A 4 -14.10 3.98 7.58
CA GLY A 4 -13.88 4.11 9.02
C GLY A 4 -14.44 2.95 9.83
N LEU A 5 -15.60 2.43 9.45
CA LEU A 5 -16.20 1.28 10.11
C LEU A 5 -15.36 0.00 9.91
N ALA A 6 -14.75 -0.15 8.73
CA ALA A 6 -13.90 -1.28 8.41
C ALA A 6 -12.58 -1.25 9.21
N PHE A 7 -11.79 -0.18 9.09
CA PHE A 7 -10.48 -0.14 9.75
C PHE A 7 -10.57 0.03 11.28
N ALA A 8 -11.69 0.54 11.82
CA ALA A 8 -11.88 0.59 13.27
C ALA A 8 -11.92 -0.81 13.92
N ASN A 9 -12.25 -1.85 13.15
CA ASN A 9 -12.35 -3.23 13.64
C ASN A 9 -11.27 -4.15 13.06
N ALA A 10 -10.76 -3.85 11.87
CA ALA A 10 -9.75 -4.64 11.18
C ALA A 10 -8.32 -4.06 11.31
N PHE A 11 -8.17 -2.91 11.98
CA PHE A 11 -6.95 -2.10 12.02
C PHE A 11 -6.48 -1.69 10.62
N LEU A 12 -5.20 -1.32 10.50
CA LEU A 12 -4.52 -0.95 9.26
C LEU A 12 -3.29 -1.85 9.06
N GLY A 13 -2.53 -1.60 8.00
CA GLY A 13 -1.34 -2.38 7.64
C GLY A 13 -0.09 -1.52 7.44
N ILE A 14 0.95 -2.15 6.89
CA ILE A 14 2.29 -1.58 6.76
C ILE A 14 2.35 -0.25 5.99
N CYS A 15 1.48 -0.05 4.99
CA CYS A 15 1.38 1.20 4.24
C CYS A 15 1.18 2.40 5.18
N HIS A 16 0.30 2.26 6.18
CA HIS A 16 -0.01 3.34 7.10
C HIS A 16 1.13 3.61 8.07
N SER A 17 1.76 2.54 8.59
CA SER A 17 2.94 2.63 9.46
C SER A 17 4.08 3.39 8.77
N MET A 18 4.40 3.03 7.51
CA MET A 18 5.42 3.70 6.72
C MET A 18 5.00 5.13 6.36
N ALA A 19 3.73 5.37 6.01
CA ALA A 19 3.23 6.71 5.67
C ALA A 19 3.32 7.68 6.86
N HIS A 20 3.13 7.21 8.09
CA HIS A 20 3.32 8.03 9.29
C HIS A 20 4.77 8.48 9.46
N LYS A 21 5.73 7.56 9.33
CA LYS A 21 7.16 7.88 9.41
C LYS A 21 7.58 8.81 8.27
N LEU A 22 7.28 8.44 7.03
CA LEU A 22 7.60 9.25 5.85
C LEU A 22 7.01 10.67 5.95
N GLY A 23 5.74 10.78 6.35
CA GLY A 23 5.07 12.05 6.56
C GLY A 23 5.68 12.87 7.71
N SER A 24 6.12 12.22 8.79
CA SER A 24 6.75 12.88 9.94
C SER A 24 8.13 13.44 9.60
N PHE A 25 8.98 12.69 8.89
CA PHE A 25 10.35 13.09 8.57
C PHE A 25 10.42 14.12 7.44
N HIS A 26 9.49 14.06 6.48
CA HIS A 26 9.54 14.90 5.27
C HIS A 26 8.32 15.81 5.12
N HIS A 27 7.49 15.92 6.15
CA HIS A 27 6.31 16.79 6.21
C HIS A 27 5.31 16.59 5.07
N LEU A 28 5.19 15.36 4.56
CA LEU A 28 4.24 15.02 3.52
C LEU A 28 2.82 14.88 4.10
N PRO A 29 1.77 15.40 3.42
CA PRO A 29 0.39 15.14 3.80
C PRO A 29 0.09 13.65 3.87
N HIS A 30 -0.65 13.23 4.89
CA HIS A 30 -0.90 11.81 5.17
C HIS A 30 -1.46 11.03 3.96
N GLY A 31 -2.46 11.58 3.26
CA GLY A 31 -3.04 10.93 2.08
C GLY A 31 -2.04 10.76 0.94
N MET A 32 -1.16 11.74 0.74
CA MET A 32 -0.09 11.69 -0.27
C MET A 32 0.94 10.61 0.07
N ALA A 33 1.38 10.53 1.32
CA ALA A 33 2.31 9.50 1.77
C ALA A 33 1.74 8.08 1.59
N ASN A 34 0.45 7.87 1.88
CA ASN A 34 -0.20 6.57 1.61
C ASN A 34 -0.28 6.28 0.10
N ALA A 35 -0.64 7.27 -0.72
CA ALA A 35 -0.76 7.10 -2.17
C ALA A 35 0.58 6.69 -2.82
N LEU A 36 1.69 7.25 -2.33
CA LEU A 36 3.04 6.90 -2.78
C LEU A 36 3.43 5.46 -2.44
N LEU A 37 2.90 4.89 -1.35
CA LEU A 37 3.33 3.60 -0.81
C LEU A 37 2.37 2.44 -1.09
N ILE A 38 1.11 2.71 -1.44
CA ILE A 38 0.07 1.68 -1.45
C ILE A 38 0.32 0.58 -2.49
N ASN A 39 0.81 0.92 -3.68
CA ASN A 39 1.05 -0.09 -4.73
C ASN A 39 2.19 -1.04 -4.35
N GLU A 40 3.29 -0.51 -3.82
CA GLU A 40 4.40 -1.33 -3.32
C GLU A 40 3.98 -2.15 -2.09
N SER A 41 3.13 -1.59 -1.22
CA SER A 41 2.57 -2.32 -0.08
C SER A 41 1.66 -3.47 -0.52
N ILE A 42 0.86 -3.29 -1.57
CA ILE A 42 0.02 -4.34 -2.15
C ILE A 42 0.91 -5.46 -2.69
N ARG A 43 1.92 -5.13 -3.50
CA ARG A 43 2.86 -6.12 -4.07
C ARG A 43 3.61 -6.88 -3.00
N PHE A 44 4.11 -6.18 -1.99
CA PHE A 44 4.79 -6.79 -0.85
C PHE A 44 3.88 -7.78 -0.10
N ASN A 45 2.65 -7.38 0.20
CA ASN A 45 1.69 -8.24 0.92
C ASN A 45 1.19 -9.41 0.06
N ALA A 46 1.08 -9.24 -1.25
CA ALA A 46 0.57 -10.24 -2.19
C ALA A 46 1.57 -11.40 -2.46
N ALA A 47 2.70 -11.46 -1.76
CA ALA A 47 3.62 -12.58 -1.85
C ALA A 47 2.98 -13.88 -1.32
N ASP A 48 2.91 -14.92 -2.16
CA ASP A 48 2.34 -16.23 -1.80
C ASP A 48 3.14 -16.96 -0.71
N ALA A 49 4.45 -16.75 -0.67
CA ALA A 49 5.37 -17.35 0.29
C ALA A 49 6.14 -16.26 1.06
N PRO A 50 5.49 -15.54 2.00
CA PRO A 50 6.14 -14.49 2.75
C PRO A 50 7.16 -15.08 3.73
N THR A 51 8.27 -14.37 3.94
CA THR A 51 9.32 -14.80 4.88
C THR A 51 8.86 -14.84 6.33
N LYS A 52 7.81 -14.07 6.66
CA LYS A 52 7.15 -14.04 7.96
C LYS A 52 5.65 -13.87 7.78
N GLN A 53 4.86 -14.54 8.61
CA GLN A 53 3.40 -14.36 8.68
C GLN A 53 3.02 -13.94 10.10
N THR A 54 2.13 -12.96 10.23
CA THR A 54 1.59 -12.54 11.52
C THR A 54 0.87 -13.71 12.19
N ALA A 55 1.26 -14.03 13.43
CA ALA A 55 0.62 -15.07 14.22
C ALA A 55 -0.75 -14.57 14.71
N PHE A 56 -1.80 -14.97 14.01
CA PHE A 56 -3.19 -14.71 14.41
C PHE A 56 -4.00 -15.98 14.15
N ALA A 57 -4.74 -16.47 15.15
CA ALA A 57 -5.36 -17.80 15.11
C ALA A 57 -6.33 -17.98 13.91
N GLN A 58 -6.95 -16.90 13.46
CA GLN A 58 -7.86 -16.87 12.32
C GLN A 58 -7.13 -16.88 10.96
N TYR A 59 -5.81 -16.69 10.93
CA TYR A 59 -5.00 -16.68 9.70
C TYR A 59 -4.34 -18.04 9.49
N LYS A 60 -4.97 -18.88 8.67
CA LYS A 60 -4.49 -20.25 8.40
C LYS A 60 -3.29 -20.30 7.45
N TYR A 61 -3.25 -19.43 6.43
CA TYR A 61 -2.19 -19.30 5.43
C TYR A 61 -2.23 -17.88 4.83
N PRO A 62 -1.14 -17.41 4.19
CA PRO A 62 -1.13 -16.14 3.48
C PRO A 62 -2.19 -16.14 2.37
N ASN A 63 -3.09 -15.17 2.38
CA ASN A 63 -4.19 -15.07 1.42
C ASN A 63 -4.37 -13.65 0.87
N ALA A 64 -3.35 -12.81 0.98
CA ALA A 64 -3.43 -11.41 0.57
C ALA A 64 -3.62 -11.27 -0.94
N ALA A 65 -2.91 -12.06 -1.77
CA ALA A 65 -3.10 -12.07 -3.22
C ALA A 65 -4.56 -12.35 -3.61
N TRP A 66 -5.12 -13.45 -3.10
CA TRP A 66 -6.55 -13.77 -3.23
C TRP A 66 -7.47 -12.63 -2.75
N ARG A 67 -7.18 -12.00 -1.59
CA ARG A 67 -8.00 -10.89 -1.07
C ARG A 67 -7.97 -9.67 -1.99
N TYR A 68 -6.80 -9.31 -2.52
CA TYR A 68 -6.68 -8.23 -3.50
C TYR A 68 -7.37 -8.57 -4.82
N ALA A 69 -7.24 -9.82 -5.27
CA ALA A 69 -7.95 -10.30 -6.46
C ALA A 69 -9.47 -10.15 -6.34
N ARG A 70 -10.03 -10.38 -5.14
CA ARG A 70 -11.47 -10.12 -4.89
C ARG A 70 -11.86 -8.66 -4.97
N ILE A 71 -10.97 -7.73 -4.64
CA ILE A 71 -11.21 -6.30 -4.82
C ILE A 71 -11.26 -5.99 -6.32
N ALA A 72 -10.32 -6.53 -7.11
CA ALA A 72 -10.33 -6.38 -8.56
C ALA A 72 -11.61 -6.95 -9.19
N ASP A 73 -12.09 -8.11 -8.72
CA ASP A 73 -13.36 -8.71 -9.16
C ASP A 73 -14.56 -7.81 -8.83
N TYR A 74 -14.62 -7.27 -7.60
CA TYR A 74 -15.70 -6.37 -7.18
C TYR A 74 -15.74 -5.08 -8.00
N LEU A 75 -14.56 -4.58 -8.39
CA LEU A 75 -14.39 -3.40 -9.24
C LEU A 75 -14.46 -3.72 -10.74
N GLN A 76 -14.65 -4.99 -11.11
CA GLN A 76 -14.77 -5.46 -12.50
C GLN A 76 -13.54 -5.10 -13.38
N LEU A 77 -12.34 -5.20 -12.81
CA LEU A 77 -11.09 -4.82 -13.52
C LEU A 77 -10.60 -5.89 -14.51
N GLY A 78 -11.15 -7.11 -14.46
CA GLY A 78 -10.75 -8.24 -15.30
C GLY A 78 -9.63 -9.10 -14.69
N GLY A 79 -8.95 -9.91 -15.51
CA GLY A 79 -7.88 -10.81 -15.11
C GLY A 79 -8.35 -12.24 -14.82
N ASN A 80 -7.50 -13.23 -15.15
CA ASN A 80 -7.80 -14.66 -15.03
C ASN A 80 -7.08 -15.32 -13.84
N THR A 81 -5.96 -14.73 -13.40
CA THR A 81 -5.17 -15.22 -12.26
C THR A 81 -5.15 -14.18 -11.13
N GLU A 82 -4.83 -14.61 -9.90
CA GLU A 82 -4.69 -13.69 -8.77
C GLU A 82 -3.60 -12.64 -9.02
N ALA A 83 -2.48 -13.06 -9.61
CA ALA A 83 -1.38 -12.16 -9.98
C ALA A 83 -1.81 -11.10 -11.02
N GLU A 84 -2.51 -11.52 -12.08
CA GLU A 84 -3.06 -10.57 -13.08
C GLU A 84 -4.02 -9.57 -12.44
N LYS A 85 -4.89 -10.05 -11.54
CA LYS A 85 -5.86 -9.20 -10.85
C LYS A 85 -5.21 -8.20 -9.89
N VAL A 86 -4.13 -8.60 -9.21
CA VAL A 86 -3.33 -7.70 -8.36
C VAL A 86 -2.70 -6.60 -9.21
N GLU A 87 -2.13 -6.92 -10.37
CA GLU A 87 -1.55 -5.89 -11.25
C GLU A 87 -2.62 -4.98 -11.89
N LEU A 88 -3.80 -5.50 -12.20
CA LEU A 88 -4.92 -4.67 -12.66
C LEU A 88 -5.41 -3.73 -11.56
N LEU A 89 -5.43 -4.18 -10.30
CA LEU A 89 -5.76 -3.34 -9.15
C LEU A 89 -4.73 -2.22 -8.94
N THR A 90 -3.42 -2.54 -8.95
CA THR A 90 -2.37 -1.52 -8.79
C THR A 90 -2.39 -0.52 -9.94
N LYS A 91 -2.65 -0.97 -11.17
CA LYS A 91 -2.84 -0.11 -12.34
C LYS A 91 -4.04 0.83 -12.17
N ALA A 92 -5.19 0.34 -11.73
CA ALA A 92 -6.37 1.17 -11.49
C ALA A 92 -6.10 2.25 -10.41
N ILE A 93 -5.32 1.90 -9.39
CA ILE A 93 -4.86 2.84 -8.36
C ILE A 93 -3.90 3.90 -8.94
N ASP A 94 -2.98 3.52 -9.83
CA ASP A 94 -2.11 4.48 -10.54
C ASP A 94 -2.90 5.42 -11.45
N GLU A 95 -3.87 4.90 -12.20
CA GLU A 95 -4.77 5.73 -13.02
C GLU A 95 -5.58 6.71 -12.16
N LEU A 96 -6.01 6.30 -10.97
CA LEU A 96 -6.69 7.19 -10.03
C LEU A 96 -5.74 8.27 -9.49
N LYS A 97 -4.51 7.90 -9.11
CA LYS A 97 -3.45 8.82 -8.69
C LYS A 97 -3.19 9.90 -9.74
N ASP A 98 -3.05 9.49 -11.00
CA ASP A 98 -2.85 10.41 -12.13
C ASP A 98 -4.04 11.35 -12.30
N LYS A 99 -5.28 10.85 -12.21
CA LYS A 99 -6.51 11.67 -12.33
C LYS A 99 -6.65 12.73 -11.25
N VAL A 100 -6.17 12.45 -10.03
CA VAL A 100 -6.26 13.39 -8.90
C VAL A 100 -4.96 14.17 -8.67
N GLY A 101 -4.00 14.09 -9.59
CA GLY A 101 -2.77 14.86 -9.56
C GLY A 101 -1.80 14.49 -8.43
N MET A 102 -1.76 13.21 -8.05
CA MET A 102 -0.76 12.73 -7.08
C MET A 102 0.65 12.68 -7.71
N PRO A 103 1.70 12.97 -6.92
CA PRO A 103 3.07 12.74 -7.35
C PRO A 103 3.32 11.25 -7.61
N LYS A 104 4.17 10.94 -8.58
CA LYS A 104 4.49 9.55 -8.98
C LYS A 104 5.57 8.92 -8.11
N SER A 105 6.36 9.73 -7.42
CA SER A 105 7.44 9.28 -6.55
C SER A 105 7.62 10.20 -5.34
N ILE A 106 8.37 9.71 -4.34
CA ILE A 106 8.78 10.50 -3.17
C ILE A 106 9.60 11.73 -3.59
N ALA A 107 10.42 11.60 -4.64
CA ALA A 107 11.17 12.72 -5.21
C ALA A 107 10.23 13.78 -5.83
N ASP A 108 9.23 13.35 -6.60
CA ASP A 108 8.23 14.26 -7.20
C ASP A 108 7.37 14.95 -6.14
N ALA A 109 7.27 14.37 -4.94
CA ALA A 109 6.60 14.97 -3.79
C ALA A 109 7.46 16.04 -3.08
N GLY A 110 8.68 16.33 -3.58
CA GLY A 110 9.56 17.38 -3.07
C GLY A 110 10.60 16.91 -2.04
N VAL A 111 10.75 15.59 -1.83
CA VAL A 111 11.76 15.07 -0.92
C VAL A 111 13.10 14.93 -1.65
N LEU A 112 14.12 15.62 -1.14
CA LEU A 112 15.48 15.52 -1.67
C LEU A 112 16.06 14.13 -1.41
N LYS A 113 16.80 13.61 -2.39
CA LYS A 113 17.42 12.29 -2.34
C LYS A 113 18.35 12.17 -1.13
N GLU A 114 19.15 13.21 -0.88
CA GLU A 114 20.11 13.29 0.22
C GLU A 114 19.39 13.24 1.57
N SER A 115 18.32 14.03 1.73
CA SER A 115 17.51 14.02 2.95
C SER A 115 16.84 12.69 3.19
N PHE A 116 16.34 12.03 2.14
CA PHE A 116 15.72 10.71 2.24
C PHE A 116 16.71 9.65 2.73
N TYR A 117 17.90 9.56 2.12
CA TYR A 117 18.92 8.59 2.54
C TYR A 117 19.52 8.90 3.91
N ALA A 118 19.55 10.17 4.32
CA ALA A 118 20.02 10.54 5.65
C ALA A 118 19.09 10.07 6.79
N THR A 119 17.80 9.85 6.50
CA THR A 119 16.79 9.50 7.51
C THR A 119 16.21 8.09 7.34
N ILE A 120 16.58 7.35 6.29
CA ILE A 120 15.93 6.08 5.94
C ILE A 120 16.07 5.02 7.02
N ASP A 121 17.23 4.92 7.66
CA ASP A 121 17.48 3.91 8.70
C ASP A 121 16.55 4.15 9.91
N GLU A 122 16.42 5.39 10.36
CA GLU A 122 15.49 5.76 11.45
C GLU A 122 14.01 5.62 11.06
N MET A 123 13.69 5.76 9.76
CA MET A 123 12.32 5.59 9.26
C MET A 123 11.86 4.14 9.26
N VAL A 124 12.77 3.17 9.05
CA VAL A 124 12.45 1.74 8.93
C VAL A 124 12.52 0.97 10.26
N GLU A 125 13.07 1.60 11.31
CA GLU A 125 13.01 1.11 12.71
C GLU A 125 11.64 1.32 13.37
#